data_AF-A0A0M4QE82-F1
#
_entry.id   AF-A0A0M4QE82-F1
#
_cell.length_a   1.000
_cell.length_b   1.000
_cell.length_c   1.000
_cell.angle_alpha   90.00
_cell.angle_beta   90.00
_cell.angle_gamma   90.00
#
_symmetry.space_group_name_H-M   'P 1'
#
loop_
_entity.id
_entity.type
_entity.pdbx_description
1 polymer ?
#
loop_
_entity_poly.entity_id
_entity_poly.type
_entity_poly.pdbx_seq_one_letter_code
_entity_poly.pdbx_strand_id
1 'polypeptide(L)'
;MLTGGRDAGAADQAMALRALVDRLDDTAGLLAGIRATVAAAWDDPAGEAVTARLDLVGREVGRLADEAARDATRAEDAVPGMRLPGLTGTRVTDRRGPVAPSLAGPYER
;
A
#
# COMPACT_ATOMS: atom_id res chain seq x y z
N MET A 1 -3.49 13.83 -24.49
CA MET A 1 -2.33 14.15 -23.61
C MET A 1 -2.80 14.52 -22.19
N LEU A 2 -3.72 13.76 -21.58
CA LEU A 2 -4.38 14.11 -20.30
C LEU A 2 -4.19 13.07 -19.18
N THR A 3 -3.52 11.95 -19.46
CA THR A 3 -3.32 10.85 -18.51
C THR A 3 -2.12 11.07 -17.58
N GLY A 4 -1.02 11.62 -18.10
CA GLY A 4 0.23 11.78 -17.34
C GLY A 4 0.15 12.65 -16.08
N GLY A 5 -0.79 13.60 -15.99
CA GLY A 5 -0.98 14.41 -14.77
C GLY A 5 -1.72 13.67 -13.64
N ARG A 6 -2.63 12.75 -13.99
CA ARG A 6 -3.34 11.92 -13.00
C ARG A 6 -2.43 10.83 -12.45
N ASP A 7 -1.60 10.25 -13.31
CA ASP A 7 -0.65 9.19 -12.96
C ASP A 7 0.46 9.71 -12.03
N ALA A 8 0.97 10.92 -12.26
CA ALA A 8 1.92 11.58 -11.36
C ALA A 8 1.31 11.88 -9.98
N GLY A 9 0.07 12.38 -9.93
CA GLY A 9 -0.60 12.67 -8.67
C GLY A 9 -0.86 11.43 -7.80
N ALA A 10 -1.19 10.29 -8.42
CA ALA A 10 -1.36 9.03 -7.70
C ALA A 10 -0.04 8.47 -7.15
N ALA A 11 1.06 8.63 -7.91
CA ALA A 11 2.40 8.25 -7.45
C ALA A 11 2.85 9.07 -6.24
N ASP A 12 2.65 10.39 -6.29
CA ASP A 12 2.97 11.30 -5.18
C ASP A 12 2.12 10.98 -3.94
N GLN A 13 0.84 10.66 -4.14
CA GLN A 13 -0.06 10.24 -3.07
C GLN A 13 0.41 8.94 -2.41
N ALA A 14 0.78 7.92 -3.20
CA ALA A 14 1.32 6.67 -2.68
C ALA A 14 2.59 6.89 -1.86
N MET A 15 3.50 7.74 -2.35
CA MET A 15 4.72 8.11 -1.63
C MET A 15 4.42 8.82 -0.30
N ALA A 16 3.47 9.76 -0.30
CA ALA A 16 3.04 10.46 0.91
C ALA A 16 2.41 9.49 1.94
N LEU A 17 1.60 8.53 1.48
CA LEU A 17 1.01 7.51 2.34
C LEU A 17 2.07 6.57 2.92
N ARG A 18 3.09 6.17 2.16
CA ARG A 18 4.22 5.38 2.70
C ARG A 18 5.00 6.14 3.77
N ALA A 19 5.30 7.41 3.53
CA ALA A 19 5.97 8.24 4.53
C ALA A 19 5.12 8.41 5.81
N LEU A 20 3.78 8.41 5.67
CA LEU A 20 2.88 8.39 6.82
C LEU A 20 2.94 7.05 7.57
N VAL A 21 2.95 5.92 6.87
CA VAL A 21 3.12 4.58 7.47
C VAL A 21 4.40 4.52 8.28
N ASP A 22 5.54 4.90 7.69
CA ASP A 22 6.84 4.89 8.37
C ASP A 22 6.80 5.72 9.67
N ARG A 23 6.18 6.91 9.62
CA ARG A 23 6.03 7.78 10.79
C ARG A 23 5.11 7.17 11.86
N LEU A 24 4.07 6.45 11.47
CA LEU A 24 3.17 5.77 12.41
C LEU A 24 3.89 4.60 13.08
N ASP A 25 4.69 3.84 12.34
CA ASP A 25 5.52 2.76 12.89
C ASP A 25 6.57 3.28 13.86
N ASP A 26 7.24 4.39 13.53
CA ASP A 26 8.15 5.08 14.45
C ASP A 26 7.42 5.51 15.74
N THR A 27 6.21 6.04 15.60
CA THR A 27 5.39 6.46 16.75
C THR A 27 4.99 5.27 17.61
N ALA A 28 4.63 4.13 17.01
CA ALA A 28 4.36 2.88 17.74
C ALA A 28 5.60 2.40 18.50
N GLY A 29 6.78 2.48 17.89
CA GLY A 29 8.07 2.18 18.54
C GLY A 29 8.34 3.06 19.76
N LEU A 30 8.12 4.38 19.64
CA LEU A 30 8.26 5.32 20.76
C LEU A 30 7.29 5.01 21.90
N LEU A 31 6.02 4.73 21.60
CA LEU A 31 5.02 4.35 22.60
C LEU A 31 5.39 3.06 23.32
N ALA A 32 5.90 2.06 22.61
CA ALA A 32 6.40 0.82 23.20
C ALA A 32 7.59 1.06 24.13
N GLY A 33 8.52 1.96 23.76
CA GLY A 33 9.64 2.36 24.61
C GLY A 33 9.21 3.09 25.89
N ILE A 34 8.22 4.00 25.78
CA ILE A 34 7.63 4.69 26.94
C ILE A 34 6.95 3.67 27.85
N ARG A 35 6.14 2.77 27.30
CA ARG A 35 5.48 1.69 28.05
C ARG A 35 6.49 0.85 28.82
N ALA A 36 7.59 0.43 28.19
CA ALA A 36 8.64 -0.34 28.85
C ALA A 36 9.28 0.45 30.00
N THR A 37 9.53 1.75 29.81
CA THR A 37 10.06 2.64 30.85
C THR A 37 9.10 2.76 32.04
N VAL A 38 7.80 2.94 31.78
CA VAL A 38 6.78 3.04 32.83
C VAL A 38 6.67 1.73 33.59
N ALA A 39 6.57 0.60 32.90
CA ALA A 39 6.48 -0.73 33.53
C ALA A 39 7.70 -1.03 34.42
N ALA A 40 8.89 -0.58 34.03
CA ALA A 40 10.11 -0.77 34.81
C ALA A 40 10.19 0.18 36.02
N ALA A 41 9.60 1.37 35.93
CA ALA A 41 9.66 2.37 36.99
C ALA A 41 8.55 2.20 38.04
N TRP A 42 7.34 1.85 37.62
CA TRP A 42 6.13 1.86 38.46
C TRP A 42 5.46 0.48 38.47
N ASP A 43 5.84 -0.36 39.44
CA ASP A 43 5.24 -1.67 39.71
C ASP A 43 4.04 -1.55 40.67
N ASP A 44 3.10 -0.68 40.29
CA ASP A 44 1.89 -0.42 41.07
C ASP A 44 0.66 -0.33 40.15
N PRO A 45 -0.57 -0.33 40.70
CA PRO A 45 -1.78 -0.30 39.88
C PRO A 45 -1.91 0.93 38.97
N ALA A 46 -1.28 2.07 39.30
CA ALA A 46 -1.27 3.23 38.42
C ALA A 46 -0.31 3.00 37.24
N GLY A 47 0.83 2.38 37.46
CA GLY A 47 1.73 1.90 36.41
C GLY A 47 1.01 0.99 35.42
N GLU A 48 0.31 -0.02 35.91
CA GLU A 48 -0.50 -0.95 35.10
C GLU A 48 -1.60 -0.25 34.29
N ALA A 49 -2.29 0.73 34.89
CA ALA A 49 -3.33 1.49 34.18
C ALA A 49 -2.75 2.35 33.04
N VAL A 50 -1.56 2.91 33.23
CA VAL A 50 -0.87 3.72 32.22
C VAL A 50 -0.36 2.83 31.09
N THR A 51 0.30 1.72 31.40
CA THR A 51 0.82 0.78 30.38
C THR A 51 -0.33 0.18 29.56
N ALA A 52 -1.45 -0.17 30.17
CA ALA A 52 -2.64 -0.63 29.46
C ALA A 52 -3.22 0.43 28.50
N ARG A 53 -3.18 1.71 28.88
CA ARG A 53 -3.60 2.81 28.00
C ARG A 53 -2.62 3.00 26.84
N LEU A 54 -1.32 2.88 27.09
CA LEU A 54 -0.31 2.92 26.02
C LEU A 54 -0.48 1.76 25.04
N ASP A 55 -0.84 0.56 25.52
CA ASP A 55 -1.14 -0.60 24.67
C ASP A 55 -2.40 -0.39 23.80
N LEU A 56 -3.40 0.33 24.31
CA LEU A 56 -4.56 0.73 23.51
C LEU A 56 -4.17 1.71 22.40
N VAL A 57 -3.40 2.75 22.74
CA VAL A 57 -2.95 3.74 21.76
C VAL A 57 -2.04 3.11 20.70
N GLY A 58 -1.09 2.26 21.12
CA GLY A 58 -0.20 1.54 20.20
C GLY A 58 -0.95 0.67 19.20
N ARG A 59 -2.02 -0.02 19.64
CA ARG A 59 -2.89 -0.79 18.74
C ARG A 59 -3.62 0.08 17.72
N GLU A 60 -4.11 1.25 18.14
CA GLU A 60 -4.79 2.17 17.23
C GLU A 60 -3.82 2.79 16.22
N VAL A 61 -2.61 3.14 16.64
CA VAL A 61 -1.54 3.60 15.73
C VAL A 61 -1.20 2.52 14.71
N GLY A 62 -1.03 1.26 15.13
CA GLY A 62 -0.81 0.15 14.20
C GLY A 62 -1.97 -0.05 13.22
N ARG A 63 -3.22 0.07 13.69
CA ARG A 63 -4.41 0.01 12.83
C ARG A 63 -4.41 1.10 11.75
N LEU A 64 -4.02 2.32 12.12
CA LEU A 64 -3.91 3.44 11.19
C LEU A 64 -2.76 3.25 10.18
N ALA A 65 -1.63 2.68 10.61
CA ALA A 65 -0.53 2.34 9.72
C ALA A 65 -0.97 1.31 8.67
N ASP A 66 -1.66 0.25 9.09
CA ASP A 66 -2.22 -0.75 8.17
C ASP A 66 -3.21 -0.15 7.16
N GLU A 67 -4.05 0.80 7.61
CA GLU A 67 -5.00 1.49 6.75
C GLU A 67 -4.30 2.35 5.71
N ALA A 68 -3.32 3.16 6.13
CA ALA A 68 -2.51 3.98 5.24
C ALA A 68 -1.70 3.12 4.24
N ALA A 69 -1.19 1.96 4.66
CA ALA A 69 -0.49 1.03 3.77
C ALA A 69 -1.40 0.44 2.69
N ARG A 70 -2.65 0.10 3.05
CA ARG A 70 -3.66 -0.35 2.07
C ARG A 70 -4.00 0.76 1.09
N ASP A 71 -4.14 1.99 1.55
CA ASP A 71 -4.41 3.13 0.68
C ASP A 71 -3.24 3.47 -0.24
N ALA A 72 -2.00 3.33 0.23
CA ALA A 72 -0.82 3.48 -0.62
C ALA A 72 -0.84 2.45 -1.76
N THR A 73 -1.13 1.19 -1.43
CA THR A 73 -1.23 0.09 -2.41
C THR A 73 -2.34 0.39 -3.44
N ARG A 74 -3.51 0.86 -3.01
CA ARG A 74 -4.60 1.25 -3.92
C ARG A 74 -4.22 2.41 -4.84
N ALA A 75 -3.49 3.40 -4.33
CA ALA A 75 -3.03 4.53 -5.12
C ALA A 75 -2.01 4.09 -6.19
N GLU A 76 -1.14 3.12 -5.88
CA GLU A 76 -0.20 2.53 -6.83
C GLU A 76 -0.90 1.74 -7.94
N ASP A 77 -1.88 0.91 -7.56
CA ASP A 77 -2.67 0.10 -8.49
C ASP A 77 -3.51 0.96 -9.44
N ALA A 78 -3.84 2.20 -9.04
CA ALA A 78 -4.59 3.14 -9.86
C ALA A 78 -3.77 3.73 -11.04
N VAL A 79 -2.45 3.50 -11.10
CA VAL A 79 -1.58 3.95 -12.20
C VAL A 79 -1.34 2.82 -13.21
N PRO A 80 -1.91 2.87 -14.42
CA PRO A 80 -1.68 1.85 -15.43
C PRO A 80 -0.21 1.86 -15.89
N GLY A 81 0.56 0.85 -15.49
CA GLY A 81 1.94 0.64 -15.96
C GLY A 81 3.05 1.01 -14.97
N MET A 82 2.73 1.44 -13.74
CA MET A 82 3.74 1.63 -12.69
C MET A 82 4.11 0.26 -12.10
N ARG A 83 4.91 -0.51 -12.84
CA ARG A 83 5.61 -1.66 -12.26
C ARG A 83 6.68 -1.11 -11.31
N LEU A 84 6.46 -1.25 -10.01
CA LEU A 84 7.49 -1.06 -9.00
C LEU A 84 8.77 -1.79 -9.44
N PRO A 85 9.95 -1.16 -9.37
CA PRO A 85 11.20 -1.82 -9.74
C PRO A 85 11.46 -2.95 -8.73
N GLY A 86 11.24 -4.18 -9.17
CA GLY A 86 11.38 -5.38 -8.33
C GLY A 86 10.67 -6.64 -8.84
N LEU A 87 9.69 -6.53 -9.74
CA LEU A 87 9.01 -7.69 -10.33
C LEU A 87 9.41 -7.90 -11.79
N THR A 88 10.57 -8.54 -11.97
CA THR A 88 10.97 -9.20 -13.21
C THR A 88 9.89 -10.22 -13.58
N GLY A 89 9.08 -9.86 -14.57
CA GLY A 89 7.99 -10.70 -15.04
C GLY A 89 7.48 -10.20 -16.37
N THR A 90 8.33 -10.32 -17.39
CA THR A 90 7.96 -10.19 -18.81
C THR A 90 6.91 -11.25 -19.15
N ARG A 91 5.64 -10.83 -19.24
CA ARG A 91 4.67 -11.50 -20.10
C ARG A 91 4.18 -10.50 -21.14
N VAL A 92 5.02 -10.33 -22.16
CA VAL A 92 4.54 -9.96 -23.49
C VAL A 92 3.75 -11.16 -23.97
N THR A 93 2.42 -11.07 -23.94
CA THR A 93 1.60 -11.99 -24.75
C THR A 93 1.52 -11.38 -26.14
N ASP A 94 2.48 -11.81 -26.97
CA ASP A 94 2.34 -11.74 -28.40
C ASP A 94 1.07 -12.52 -28.78
N ARG A 95 0.03 -11.81 -29.23
CA ARG A 95 -1.16 -12.42 -29.83
C ARG A 95 -1.22 -12.07 -31.31
N ARG A 96 -0.18 -12.44 -32.06
CA ARG A 96 -0.30 -12.69 -33.50
C ARG A 96 -0.69 -14.15 -33.74
N GLY A 97 -2.00 -14.42 -33.65
CA GLY A 97 -2.59 -15.59 -34.32
C GLY A 97 -2.85 -15.26 -35.80
N PRO A 98 -2.73 -16.22 -36.74
CA PRO A 98 -3.00 -15.97 -38.15
C PRO A 98 -4.48 -15.64 -38.36
N VAL A 99 -4.75 -14.48 -38.96
CA VAL A 99 -6.09 -14.13 -39.45
C VAL A 99 -6.35 -14.96 -40.71
N ALA A 100 -7.30 -15.89 -40.64
CA ALA A 100 -7.79 -16.60 -41.81
C ALA A 100 -8.53 -15.61 -42.73
N PRO A 101 -8.24 -15.55 -44.03
CA PRO A 101 -9.06 -14.79 -44.96
C PRO A 101 -10.38 -15.52 -45.20
N SER A 102 -11.50 -14.85 -44.94
CA SER A 102 -12.82 -15.34 -45.35
C SER A 102 -12.92 -15.32 -46.88
N LEU A 103 -12.69 -16.47 -47.50
CA LEU A 103 -13.07 -16.75 -48.88
C LEU A 103 -14.57 -17.07 -48.92
N ALA A 104 -15.40 -16.06 -49.21
CA ALA A 104 -16.70 -16.30 -49.83
C ALA A 104 -16.57 -15.95 -51.32
N GLY A 105 -16.04 -16.92 -52.08
CA GLY A 105 -16.15 -16.98 -53.53
C GLY A 105 -17.43 -17.71 -53.97
N PRO A 106 -17.73 -17.75 -55.27
CA PRO A 106 -19.04 -17.43 -55.85
C PRO A 106 -19.93 -18.67 -56.14
N TYR A 107 -21.10 -18.40 -56.74
CA TYR A 107 -21.94 -19.23 -57.65
C TYR A 107 -23.44 -19.26 -57.32
N GLU A 108 -24.17 -18.49 -58.15
CA GLU A 108 -25.40 -18.81 -58.91
C GLU A 108 -26.64 -19.39 -58.21
N ARG A 109 -27.75 -18.64 -58.33
CA ARG A 109 -28.85 -18.97 -59.27
C ARG A 109 -29.52 -17.71 -59.80
#